data_AF-A0A2M4CLD8-F1
#
_entry.id   AF-A0A2M4CLD8-F1
#
_cell.length_a   1.000
_cell.length_b   1.000
_cell.length_c   1.000
_cell.angle_alpha   90.00
_cell.angle_beta   90.00
_cell.angle_gamma   90.00
#
_symmetry.space_group_name_H-M   'P 1'
#
loop_
_entity.id
_entity.type
_entity.pdbx_description
1 polymer ?
#
loop_
_entity_poly.entity_id
_entity_poly.type
_entity_poly.pdbx_seq_one_letter_code
_entity_poly.pdbx_strand_id
1 'polypeptide(L)'
;NPPHKRSRLLTVNSLTVAVNFSKFLMAYCCLLVAFGLSFCVLFPNHIAFKGIPRSLLKTIVMMAGELEFEDIFYGENLKIEYPATAHGMFLAFVLLVTVILTNLLVGLAVSDIQGLQQSAGLDRLSRQAELISRLESLMFSKLLRKAPIRIWAIFQKIALLKTSRCRLHFRVKPNDPREKRIPRELITSIYQLVAERRERNQSMRRNRTYRNMETFNNLLSDDGLVTLRRKQFKTIDKNRTLSGNHYGGGMRPDTMPAASLNQRPG
;
A
#
# COMPACT_ATOMS: atom_id res chain seq x y z
N ASN A 1 -29.96 -6.29 28.31
CA ASN A 1 -29.67 -7.47 27.46
C ASN A 1 -28.69 -7.08 26.33
N PRO A 2 -27.36 -7.04 26.57
CA PRO A 2 -26.39 -6.55 25.58
C PRO A 2 -25.89 -7.51 24.48
N PRO A 3 -25.73 -8.84 24.65
CA PRO A 3 -25.04 -9.65 23.64
C PRO A 3 -25.83 -9.75 22.33
N HIS A 4 -27.17 -9.79 22.42
CA HIS A 4 -28.05 -9.97 21.27
C HIS A 4 -28.17 -8.75 20.35
N LYS A 5 -27.68 -7.56 20.78
CA LYS A 5 -27.47 -6.41 19.89
C LYS A 5 -26.14 -6.52 19.13
N ARG A 6 -25.06 -7.02 19.75
CA ARG A 6 -23.76 -7.20 19.07
C ARG A 6 -23.82 -8.27 17.98
N SER A 7 -24.46 -9.42 18.24
CA SER A 7 -24.63 -10.46 17.22
C SER A 7 -25.40 -9.95 16.01
N ARG A 8 -26.56 -9.30 16.24
CA ARG A 8 -27.35 -8.66 15.17
C ARG A 8 -26.55 -7.62 14.40
N LEU A 9 -25.81 -6.72 15.06
CA LEU A 9 -25.01 -5.68 14.40
C LEU A 9 -23.97 -6.27 13.44
N LEU A 10 -23.27 -7.34 13.86
CA LEU A 10 -22.34 -8.07 12.99
C LEU A 10 -23.06 -8.65 11.77
N THR A 11 -24.23 -9.28 11.95
CA THR A 11 -25.01 -9.84 10.83
C THR A 11 -25.43 -8.76 9.82
N VAL A 12 -25.94 -7.60 10.24
CA VAL A 12 -26.33 -6.54 9.28
C VAL A 12 -25.13 -5.96 8.54
N ASN A 13 -24.00 -5.80 9.23
CA ASN A 13 -22.77 -5.30 8.61
C ASN A 13 -22.26 -6.25 7.52
N SER A 14 -22.17 -7.56 7.80
CA SER A 14 -21.79 -8.56 6.80
C SER A 14 -22.77 -8.61 5.62
N LEU A 15 -24.07 -8.52 5.88
CA LEU A 15 -25.09 -8.47 4.82
C LEU A 15 -24.98 -7.21 3.96
N THR A 16 -24.64 -6.05 4.55
CA THR A 16 -24.47 -4.80 3.79
C THR A 16 -23.23 -4.85 2.89
N VAL A 17 -22.14 -5.48 3.34
CA VAL A 17 -20.96 -5.74 2.50
C VAL A 17 -21.32 -6.70 1.36
N ALA A 18 -22.00 -7.81 1.65
CA ALA A 18 -22.46 -8.78 0.64
C ALA A 18 -23.42 -8.16 -0.40
N VAL A 19 -24.32 -7.26 0.02
CA VAL A 19 -25.24 -6.52 -0.88
C VAL A 19 -24.52 -5.46 -1.71
N ASN A 20 -23.40 -4.91 -1.26
CA ASN A 20 -22.57 -4.03 -2.08
C ASN A 20 -21.70 -4.84 -3.06
N PHE A 21 -21.16 -5.98 -2.64
CA PHE A 21 -20.49 -6.95 -3.51
C PHE A 21 -21.41 -7.47 -4.63
N SER A 22 -22.65 -7.84 -4.31
CA SER A 22 -23.59 -8.41 -5.29
C SER A 22 -23.99 -7.43 -6.40
N LYS A 23 -23.92 -6.11 -6.16
CA LYS A 23 -24.10 -5.09 -7.21
C LYS A 23 -23.01 -5.14 -8.26
N PHE A 24 -21.75 -5.32 -7.84
CA PHE A 24 -20.62 -5.52 -8.75
C PHE A 24 -20.78 -6.83 -9.53
N LEU A 25 -21.10 -7.94 -8.83
CA LEU A 25 -21.35 -9.23 -9.47
C LEU A 25 -22.49 -9.18 -10.50
N MET A 26 -23.59 -8.49 -10.19
CA MET A 26 -24.72 -8.30 -11.10
C MET A 26 -24.31 -7.56 -12.38
N ALA A 27 -23.43 -6.56 -12.28
CA ALA A 27 -22.88 -5.87 -13.45
C ALA A 27 -22.03 -6.80 -14.33
N TYR A 28 -21.25 -7.71 -13.74
CA TYR A 28 -20.47 -8.70 -14.50
C TYR A 28 -21.37 -9.73 -15.19
N CYS A 29 -22.41 -10.22 -14.51
CA CYS A 29 -23.41 -11.09 -15.12
C CYS A 29 -24.14 -10.41 -16.29
N CYS A 30 -24.48 -9.12 -16.15
CA CYS A 30 -25.08 -8.33 -17.22
C CYS A 30 -24.13 -8.19 -18.43
N LEU A 31 -22.84 -7.94 -18.18
CA LEU A 31 -21.81 -7.84 -19.23
C LEU A 31 -21.63 -9.18 -19.99
N LEU A 32 -21.60 -10.31 -19.29
CA LEU A 32 -21.55 -11.64 -19.92
C LEU A 32 -22.75 -11.90 -20.82
N VAL A 33 -23.96 -11.55 -20.36
CA VAL A 33 -25.19 -11.69 -21.16
C VAL A 33 -25.17 -10.77 -22.37
N ALA A 34 -24.69 -9.52 -22.23
CA ALA A 34 -24.58 -8.59 -23.34
C ALA A 34 -23.63 -9.09 -24.44
N PHE A 35 -22.47 -9.65 -24.09
CA PHE A 35 -21.54 -10.25 -25.07
C PHE A 35 -22.11 -11.54 -25.69
N GLY A 36 -22.73 -12.43 -24.90
CA GLY A 36 -23.31 -13.67 -25.44
C GLY A 36 -24.54 -13.46 -26.33
N LEU A 37 -25.30 -12.38 -26.13
CA LEU A 37 -26.32 -11.92 -27.07
C LEU A 37 -25.69 -11.26 -28.30
N SER A 38 -24.64 -10.46 -28.12
CA SER A 38 -23.90 -9.85 -29.25
C SER A 38 -23.34 -10.91 -30.19
N PHE A 39 -22.73 -11.98 -29.69
CA PHE A 39 -22.24 -13.09 -30.51
C PHE A 39 -23.36 -13.92 -31.15
N CYS A 40 -24.54 -14.03 -30.51
CA CYS A 40 -25.73 -14.65 -31.13
C CYS A 40 -26.20 -13.90 -32.39
N VAL A 41 -26.00 -12.58 -32.43
CA VAL A 41 -26.36 -11.73 -33.59
C VAL A 41 -25.21 -11.64 -34.60
N LEU A 42 -23.96 -11.67 -34.14
CA LEU A 42 -22.76 -11.48 -34.96
C LEU A 42 -22.30 -12.74 -35.71
N PHE A 43 -22.63 -13.93 -35.19
CA PHE A 43 -22.28 -15.23 -35.77
C PHE A 43 -23.52 -16.14 -35.96
N PRO A 44 -24.60 -15.69 -36.64
CA PRO A 44 -25.89 -16.41 -36.70
C PRO A 44 -25.79 -17.76 -37.45
N ASN A 45 -24.77 -17.92 -38.28
CA ASN A 45 -24.49 -19.13 -39.05
C ASN A 45 -23.75 -20.21 -38.23
N HIS A 46 -23.18 -19.87 -37.07
CA HIS A 46 -22.37 -20.79 -36.26
C HIS A 46 -23.20 -21.63 -35.30
N ILE A 47 -22.92 -22.93 -35.21
CA ILE A 47 -23.76 -23.90 -34.49
C ILE A 47 -23.80 -23.59 -32.97
N ALA A 48 -22.68 -23.16 -32.37
CA ALA A 48 -22.65 -22.83 -30.94
C ALA A 48 -23.33 -21.50 -30.61
N PHE A 49 -23.39 -20.56 -31.57
CA PHE A 49 -24.13 -19.31 -31.43
C PHE A 49 -25.59 -19.39 -31.91
N LYS A 50 -26.02 -20.53 -32.48
CA LYS A 50 -27.40 -20.79 -32.93
C LYS A 50 -28.36 -21.00 -31.75
N GLY A 51 -28.76 -19.88 -31.16
CA GLY A 51 -29.77 -19.74 -30.12
C GLY A 51 -29.21 -19.26 -28.79
N ILE A 52 -29.92 -18.31 -28.15
CA ILE A 52 -29.55 -17.60 -26.90
C ILE A 52 -28.94 -18.50 -25.81
N PRO A 53 -29.52 -19.66 -25.40
CA PRO A 53 -28.91 -20.46 -24.35
C PRO A 53 -27.59 -21.12 -24.76
N ARG A 54 -27.38 -21.42 -26.05
CA ARG A 54 -26.12 -21.96 -26.55
C ARG A 54 -25.05 -20.88 -26.67
N SER A 55 -25.41 -19.70 -27.18
CA SER A 55 -24.47 -18.57 -27.30
C SER A 55 -23.98 -18.14 -25.92
N LEU A 56 -24.85 -18.08 -24.91
CA LEU A 56 -24.47 -17.84 -23.51
C LEU A 56 -23.54 -18.93 -22.96
N LEU A 57 -23.84 -20.21 -23.21
CA LEU A 57 -22.97 -21.31 -22.76
C LEU A 57 -21.58 -21.25 -23.40
N LYS A 58 -21.49 -21.03 -24.73
CA LYS A 58 -20.20 -20.85 -25.44
C LYS A 58 -19.45 -19.62 -24.92
N THR A 59 -20.15 -18.54 -24.58
CA THR A 59 -19.56 -17.33 -23.97
C THR A 59 -18.97 -17.60 -22.58
N ILE A 60 -19.60 -18.46 -21.77
CA ILE A 60 -19.07 -18.89 -20.47
C ILE A 60 -17.84 -19.79 -20.63
N VAL A 61 -17.82 -20.67 -21.63
CA VAL A 61 -16.65 -21.49 -22.00
C VAL A 61 -15.48 -20.59 -22.45
N MET A 62 -15.74 -19.62 -23.33
CA MET A 62 -14.74 -18.64 -23.79
C MET A 62 -14.24 -17.71 -22.66
N MET A 63 -15.05 -17.46 -21.63
CA MET A 63 -14.61 -16.77 -20.41
C MET A 63 -13.58 -17.58 -19.62
N ALA A 64 -13.68 -18.91 -19.60
CA ALA A 64 -12.72 -19.80 -18.92
C ALA A 64 -11.34 -19.85 -19.63
N GLY A 65 -11.22 -19.29 -20.82
CA GLY A 65 -9.99 -19.23 -21.62
C GLY A 65 -9.99 -20.10 -22.88
N GLU A 66 -11.04 -20.90 -23.10
CA GLU A 66 -11.20 -21.77 -24.27
C GLU A 66 -11.62 -20.94 -25.50
N LEU A 67 -10.62 -20.35 -26.17
CA LEU A 67 -10.79 -19.43 -27.30
C LEU A 67 -10.52 -20.14 -28.64
N GLU A 68 -11.51 -20.86 -29.16
CA GLU A 68 -11.51 -21.50 -30.48
C GLU A 68 -11.64 -20.47 -31.64
N PHE A 69 -10.63 -19.61 -31.80
CA PHE A 69 -10.64 -18.54 -32.81
C PHE A 69 -10.78 -19.09 -34.24
N GLU A 70 -10.09 -20.18 -34.58
CA GLU A 70 -10.10 -20.74 -35.93
C GLU A 70 -11.48 -21.33 -36.32
N ASP A 71 -12.17 -22.01 -35.40
CA ASP A 71 -13.54 -22.51 -35.64
C ASP A 71 -14.53 -21.35 -35.84
N ILE A 72 -14.44 -20.30 -35.01
CA ILE A 72 -15.36 -19.15 -35.05
C ILE A 72 -15.16 -18.28 -36.29
N PHE A 73 -13.92 -18.14 -36.79
CA PHE A 73 -13.59 -17.21 -37.89
C PHE A 73 -13.30 -17.87 -39.25
N TYR A 74 -12.86 -19.13 -39.28
CA TYR A 74 -12.46 -19.84 -40.51
C TYR A 74 -13.16 -21.20 -40.71
N GLY A 75 -14.09 -21.60 -39.82
CA GLY A 75 -14.87 -22.84 -39.97
C GLY A 75 -15.58 -22.94 -41.33
N GLU A 76 -15.52 -24.12 -41.95
CA GLU A 76 -15.72 -24.36 -43.40
C GLU A 76 -17.05 -23.90 -44.04
N ASN A 77 -18.02 -23.46 -43.24
CA ASN A 77 -19.37 -23.06 -43.69
C ASN A 77 -19.78 -21.64 -43.21
N LEU A 78 -18.85 -20.84 -42.68
CA LEU A 78 -19.17 -19.56 -42.03
C LEU A 78 -18.99 -18.35 -42.95
N LYS A 79 -20.09 -17.81 -43.48
CA LYS A 79 -20.11 -16.44 -44.00
C LYS A 79 -20.25 -15.45 -42.83
N ILE A 80 -19.21 -14.65 -42.61
CA ILE A 80 -19.21 -13.51 -41.67
C ILE A 80 -19.44 -12.24 -42.50
N GLU A 81 -20.54 -11.54 -42.22
CA GLU A 81 -20.96 -10.35 -43.00
C GLU A 81 -20.09 -9.10 -42.67
N TYR A 82 -19.63 -8.99 -41.43
CA TYR A 82 -18.84 -7.84 -40.94
C TYR A 82 -17.53 -8.29 -40.26
N PRO A 83 -16.53 -8.80 -41.02
CA PRO A 83 -15.33 -9.41 -40.44
C PRO A 83 -14.53 -8.47 -39.54
N ALA A 84 -14.37 -7.20 -39.91
CA ALA A 84 -13.65 -6.22 -39.08
C ALA A 84 -14.35 -5.99 -37.72
N THR A 85 -15.68 -5.83 -37.74
CA THR A 85 -16.50 -5.70 -36.53
C THR A 85 -16.44 -6.96 -35.66
N ALA A 86 -16.46 -8.14 -36.28
CA ALA A 86 -16.34 -9.42 -35.59
C ALA A 86 -14.99 -9.56 -34.84
N HIS A 87 -13.87 -9.24 -35.49
CA HIS A 87 -12.55 -9.24 -34.84
C HIS A 87 -12.47 -8.20 -33.71
N GLY A 88 -13.00 -6.99 -33.91
CA GLY A 88 -13.02 -5.94 -32.89
C GLY A 88 -13.85 -6.32 -31.65
N MET A 89 -15.05 -6.88 -31.84
CA MET A 89 -15.90 -7.35 -30.75
C MET A 89 -15.31 -8.55 -30.01
N PHE A 90 -14.65 -9.47 -30.73
CA PHE A 90 -13.94 -10.60 -30.12
C PHE A 90 -12.74 -10.14 -29.29
N LEU A 91 -11.92 -9.22 -29.80
CA LEU A 91 -10.79 -8.65 -29.04
C LEU A 91 -11.26 -7.88 -27.80
N ALA A 92 -12.33 -7.09 -27.91
CA ALA A 92 -12.95 -6.41 -26.78
C ALA A 92 -13.47 -7.39 -25.72
N PHE A 93 -14.10 -8.51 -26.16
CA PHE A 93 -14.51 -9.58 -25.27
C PHE A 93 -13.31 -10.22 -24.55
N VAL A 94 -12.24 -10.60 -25.25
CA VAL A 94 -11.07 -11.24 -24.62
C VAL A 94 -10.43 -10.32 -23.58
N LEU A 95 -10.31 -9.02 -23.85
CA LEU A 95 -9.81 -8.05 -22.88
C LEU A 95 -10.76 -7.85 -21.68
N LEU A 96 -12.06 -7.63 -21.93
CA LEU A 96 -13.01 -7.27 -20.87
C LEU A 96 -13.48 -8.48 -20.04
N VAL A 97 -13.73 -9.62 -20.70
CA VAL A 97 -14.25 -10.85 -20.09
C VAL A 97 -13.12 -11.78 -19.68
N THR A 98 -12.31 -12.27 -20.63
CA THR A 98 -11.32 -13.32 -20.33
C THR A 98 -10.16 -12.80 -19.48
N VAL A 99 -9.70 -11.55 -19.69
CA VAL A 99 -8.60 -10.94 -18.91
C VAL A 99 -9.12 -10.15 -17.71
N ILE A 100 -9.88 -9.07 -17.92
CA ILE A 100 -10.25 -8.14 -16.83
C ILE A 100 -11.21 -8.78 -15.82
N LEU A 101 -12.27 -9.46 -16.27
CA LEU A 101 -13.22 -10.14 -15.37
C LEU A 101 -12.57 -11.27 -14.59
N THR A 102 -11.71 -12.08 -15.20
CA THR A 102 -10.96 -13.15 -14.50
C THR A 102 -10.00 -12.59 -13.46
N ASN A 103 -9.19 -11.58 -13.81
CA ASN A 103 -8.32 -10.89 -12.86
C ASN A 103 -9.10 -10.27 -11.69
N LEU A 104 -10.30 -9.75 -11.96
CA LEU A 104 -11.19 -9.20 -10.96
C LEU A 104 -11.80 -10.28 -10.06
N LEU A 105 -12.24 -11.42 -10.61
CA LEU A 105 -12.72 -12.56 -9.82
C LEU A 105 -11.63 -13.12 -8.89
N VAL A 106 -10.40 -13.25 -9.38
CA VAL A 106 -9.24 -13.64 -8.56
C VAL A 106 -8.96 -12.58 -7.48
N GLY A 107 -9.00 -11.29 -7.83
CA GLY A 107 -8.84 -10.19 -6.87
C GLY A 107 -9.91 -10.18 -5.77
N LEU A 108 -11.17 -10.44 -6.13
CA LEU A 108 -12.28 -10.58 -5.19
C LEU A 108 -12.12 -11.79 -4.28
N ALA A 109 -11.78 -12.96 -4.82
CA ALA A 109 -11.55 -14.17 -4.04
C ALA A 109 -10.38 -14.00 -3.04
N VAL A 110 -9.28 -13.38 -3.48
CA VAL A 110 -8.14 -13.05 -2.62
C VAL A 110 -8.55 -12.05 -1.53
N SER A 111 -9.35 -11.02 -1.87
CA SER A 111 -9.84 -10.04 -0.89
C SER A 111 -10.75 -10.66 0.17
N ASP A 112 -11.65 -11.59 -0.22
CA ASP A 112 -12.53 -12.29 0.72
C ASP A 112 -11.73 -13.21 1.66
N ILE A 113 -10.81 -14.01 1.11
CA ILE A 113 -9.91 -14.87 1.89
C ILE A 113 -9.08 -14.03 2.89
N GLN A 114 -8.57 -12.87 2.47
CA GLN A 114 -7.84 -11.96 3.37
C GLN A 114 -8.75 -11.37 4.46
N GLY A 115 -9.97 -10.95 4.13
CA GLY A 115 -10.94 -10.43 5.10
C GLY A 115 -11.36 -11.47 6.14
N LEU A 116 -11.58 -12.70 5.71
CA LEU A 116 -11.86 -13.85 6.57
C LEU A 116 -10.67 -14.19 7.47
N GLN A 117 -9.44 -14.22 6.94
CA GLN A 117 -8.24 -14.49 7.72
C GLN A 117 -7.96 -13.41 8.77
N GLN A 118 -8.11 -12.12 8.42
CA GLN A 118 -7.97 -11.01 9.38
C GLN A 118 -9.01 -11.11 10.50
N SER A 119 -10.28 -11.38 10.14
CA SER A 119 -11.37 -11.55 11.10
C SER A 119 -11.13 -12.73 12.04
N ALA A 120 -10.69 -13.87 11.51
CA ALA A 120 -10.35 -15.06 12.30
C ALA A 120 -9.12 -14.84 13.21
N GLY A 121 -8.13 -14.07 12.75
CA GLY A 121 -6.96 -13.69 13.55
C GLY A 121 -7.34 -12.80 14.75
N LEU A 122 -8.19 -11.81 14.53
CA LEU A 122 -8.71 -10.93 15.58
C LEU A 122 -9.64 -11.67 16.55
N ASP A 123 -10.53 -12.53 16.07
CA ASP A 123 -11.40 -13.35 16.92
C ASP A 123 -10.59 -14.36 17.74
N ARG A 124 -9.59 -15.03 17.16
CA ARG A 124 -8.62 -15.88 17.90
C ARG A 124 -7.93 -15.10 19.02
N LEU A 125 -7.47 -13.87 18.76
CA LEU A 125 -6.83 -13.03 19.78
C LEU A 125 -7.83 -12.60 20.86
N SER A 126 -9.07 -12.27 20.47
CA SER A 126 -10.17 -11.93 21.37
C SER A 126 -10.50 -13.10 22.32
N ARG A 127 -10.71 -14.31 21.77
CA ARG A 127 -10.94 -15.54 22.55
C ARG A 127 -9.77 -15.86 23.49
N GLN A 128 -8.52 -15.66 23.05
CA GLN A 128 -7.36 -15.81 23.94
C GLN A 128 -7.36 -14.78 25.07
N ALA A 129 -7.68 -13.51 24.79
CA ALA A 129 -7.77 -12.47 25.81
C ALA A 129 -8.92 -12.73 26.81
N GLU A 130 -10.07 -13.22 26.35
CA GLU A 130 -11.18 -13.59 27.22
C GLU A 130 -10.85 -14.81 28.09
N LEU A 131 -10.20 -15.84 27.53
CA LEU A 131 -9.72 -16.99 28.30
C LEU A 131 -8.71 -16.57 29.38
N ILE A 132 -7.76 -15.69 29.04
CA ILE A 132 -6.79 -15.13 29.97
C ILE A 132 -7.48 -14.31 31.06
N SER A 133 -8.45 -13.46 30.72
CA SER A 133 -9.23 -12.67 31.69
C SER A 133 -10.05 -13.55 32.64
N ARG A 134 -10.66 -14.63 32.14
CA ARG A 134 -11.36 -15.63 32.95
C ARG A 134 -10.38 -16.34 33.90
N LEU A 135 -9.25 -16.81 33.41
CA LEU A 135 -8.19 -17.42 34.23
C LEU A 135 -7.64 -16.43 35.28
N GLU A 136 -7.42 -15.18 34.93
CA GLU A 136 -6.97 -14.12 35.82
C GLU A 136 -8.01 -13.86 36.93
N SER A 137 -9.30 -13.79 36.60
CA SER A 137 -10.37 -13.64 37.59
C SER A 137 -10.46 -14.83 38.57
N LEU A 138 -10.24 -16.06 38.09
CA LEU A 138 -10.17 -17.26 38.92
C LEU A 138 -8.93 -17.26 39.81
N MET A 139 -7.77 -16.87 39.27
CA MET A 139 -6.49 -16.76 39.97
C MET A 139 -6.47 -15.66 41.04
N PHE A 140 -7.16 -14.53 40.84
CA PHE A 140 -7.27 -13.47 41.86
C PHE A 140 -8.48 -13.63 42.79
N SER A 141 -9.33 -14.64 42.56
CA SER A 141 -10.43 -14.99 43.47
C SER A 141 -9.90 -15.57 44.80
N LYS A 142 -10.83 -15.96 45.70
CA LYS A 142 -10.51 -16.61 46.98
C LYS A 142 -9.71 -17.92 46.83
N LEU A 143 -9.65 -18.51 45.62
CA LEU A 143 -8.95 -19.74 45.29
C LEU A 143 -7.46 -19.70 45.67
N LEU A 144 -6.73 -18.65 45.29
CA LEU A 144 -5.29 -18.55 45.56
C LEU A 144 -4.96 -18.29 47.03
N ARG A 145 -5.92 -17.80 47.83
CA ARG A 145 -5.77 -17.56 49.27
C ARG A 145 -5.80 -18.86 50.11
N LYS A 146 -6.09 -20.01 49.49
CA LYS A 146 -6.02 -21.35 50.10
C LYS A 146 -5.13 -22.34 49.33
N ALA A 147 -4.44 -21.91 48.27
CA ALA A 147 -3.64 -22.78 47.43
C ALA A 147 -2.27 -23.13 48.08
N PRO A 148 -1.86 -24.40 48.13
CA PRO A 148 -0.56 -24.78 48.71
C PRO A 148 0.63 -24.30 47.85
N ILE A 149 1.74 -24.02 48.53
CA ILE A 149 2.96 -23.37 48.00
C ILE A 149 3.49 -24.03 46.69
N ARG A 150 3.34 -25.35 46.54
CA ARG A 150 3.77 -26.07 45.33
C ARG A 150 3.07 -25.59 44.05
N ILE A 151 1.80 -25.17 44.13
CA ILE A 151 1.07 -24.60 42.99
C ILE A 151 1.66 -23.25 42.61
N TRP A 152 2.08 -22.44 43.58
CA TRP A 152 2.70 -21.14 43.36
C TRP A 152 4.06 -21.26 42.65
N ALA A 153 4.87 -22.26 43.03
CA ALA A 153 6.15 -22.54 42.37
C ALA A 153 6.00 -23.03 40.92
N ILE A 154 4.99 -23.86 40.64
CA ILE A 154 4.63 -24.28 39.27
C ILE A 154 4.13 -23.06 38.47
N PHE A 155 3.29 -22.23 39.08
CA PHE A 155 2.77 -21.02 38.44
C PHE A 155 3.87 -20.00 38.12
N GLN A 156 4.89 -19.83 38.97
CA GLN A 156 6.05 -18.99 38.64
C GLN A 156 6.75 -19.43 37.35
N LYS A 157 6.97 -20.74 37.14
CA LYS A 157 7.58 -21.26 35.90
C LYS A 157 6.74 -20.97 34.65
N ILE A 158 5.41 -21.00 34.76
CA ILE A 158 4.50 -20.76 33.63
C ILE A 158 4.31 -19.25 33.38
N ALA A 159 4.17 -18.45 34.45
CA ALA A 159 3.91 -17.02 34.36
C ALA A 159 5.12 -16.19 33.92
N LEU A 160 6.35 -16.65 34.16
CA LEU A 160 7.57 -15.94 33.73
C LEU A 160 7.71 -15.81 32.20
N LEU A 161 6.97 -16.61 31.41
CA LEU A 161 6.90 -16.45 29.95
C LEU A 161 5.96 -15.32 29.48
N LYS A 162 5.15 -14.68 30.36
CA LYS A 162 4.25 -13.59 29.94
C LYS A 162 3.93 -12.48 30.97
N THR A 163 4.41 -12.57 32.21
CA THR A 163 4.20 -11.54 33.24
C THR A 163 5.27 -10.43 33.21
N SER A 164 5.20 -9.58 32.18
CA SER A 164 5.89 -8.27 32.14
C SER A 164 4.93 -7.09 32.34
N ARG A 165 3.73 -7.37 32.87
CA ARG A 165 2.66 -6.38 33.14
C ARG A 165 2.33 -6.20 34.62
N CYS A 166 3.16 -6.69 35.55
CA CYS A 166 3.13 -6.21 36.92
C CYS A 166 3.37 -4.69 36.93
N ARG A 167 2.37 -3.93 37.39
CA ARG A 167 2.24 -2.48 37.30
C ARG A 167 3.20 -1.74 38.26
N LEU A 168 4.51 -1.95 38.08
CA LEU A 168 5.55 -1.36 38.92
C LEU A 168 5.77 0.11 38.55
N HIS A 169 4.79 0.96 38.88
CA HIS A 169 4.92 2.42 38.86
C HIS A 169 5.83 2.87 40.01
N PHE A 170 7.13 2.62 39.84
CA PHE A 170 8.17 2.89 40.82
C PHE A 170 8.49 4.39 40.81
N ARG A 171 7.67 5.18 41.51
CA ARG A 171 7.72 6.65 41.50
C ARG A 171 8.85 7.21 42.39
N VAL A 172 10.07 6.77 42.10
CA VAL A 172 11.31 7.27 42.71
C VAL A 172 11.38 8.79 42.51
N LYS A 173 11.57 9.55 43.59
CA LYS A 173 11.91 10.96 43.48
C LYS A 173 13.40 11.04 43.13
N PRO A 174 13.84 11.76 42.07
CA PRO A 174 15.25 11.77 41.63
C PRO A 174 16.28 12.34 42.63
N ASN A 175 15.88 12.69 43.85
CA ASN A 175 16.66 13.45 44.83
C ASN A 175 16.32 13.09 46.29
N ASP A 176 15.98 11.81 46.57
CA ASP A 176 15.81 11.33 47.95
C ASP A 176 17.07 10.58 48.42
N PRO A 177 17.90 11.17 49.32
CA PRO A 177 19.17 10.58 49.74
C PRO A 177 19.01 9.39 50.70
N ARG A 178 17.78 8.96 51.04
CA ARG A 178 17.54 7.83 51.97
C ARG A 178 17.01 6.57 51.27
N GLU A 179 16.82 6.56 49.95
CA GLU A 179 16.24 5.43 49.21
C GLU A 179 17.20 4.23 49.04
N LYS A 180 17.32 3.40 50.09
CA LYS A 180 18.09 2.14 50.09
C LYS A 180 17.49 1.00 49.23
N ARG A 181 16.45 1.26 48.42
CA ARG A 181 15.70 0.24 47.67
C ARG A 181 16.29 -0.12 46.31
N ILE A 182 17.20 0.71 45.78
CA ILE A 182 17.86 0.50 44.49
C ILE A 182 19.28 -0.05 44.75
N PRO A 183 19.71 -1.13 44.08
CA PRO A 183 21.08 -1.65 44.24
C PRO A 183 22.11 -0.60 43.81
N ARG A 184 23.18 -0.46 44.60
CA ARG A 184 24.17 0.63 44.45
C ARG A 184 24.82 0.67 43.06
N GLU A 185 25.05 -0.50 42.46
CA GLU A 185 25.62 -0.65 41.11
C GLU A 185 24.75 -0.02 40.01
N LEU A 186 23.42 -0.07 40.16
CA LEU A 186 22.49 0.58 39.23
C LEU A 186 22.52 2.11 39.41
N ILE A 187 22.71 2.58 40.65
CA ILE A 187 22.88 4.01 40.93
C ILE A 187 24.20 4.52 40.30
N THR A 188 25.32 3.84 40.51
CA THR A 188 26.63 4.25 39.97
C THR A 188 26.67 4.22 38.45
N SER A 189 26.11 3.17 37.81
CA SER A 189 26.05 3.09 36.34
C SER A 189 25.12 4.14 35.72
N ILE A 190 24.00 4.49 36.36
CA ILE A 190 23.17 5.64 35.95
C ILE A 190 23.95 6.96 36.06
N TYR A 191 24.67 7.20 37.16
CA TYR A 191 25.50 8.40 37.31
C TYR A 191 26.61 8.49 36.27
N GLN A 192 27.32 7.39 36.00
CA GLN A 192 28.34 7.32 34.94
C GLN A 192 27.74 7.64 33.57
N LEU A 193 26.62 7.00 33.20
CA LEU A 193 25.96 7.22 31.91
C LEU A 193 25.43 8.65 31.75
N VAL A 194 24.99 9.30 32.84
CA VAL A 194 24.60 10.72 32.84
C VAL A 194 25.81 11.66 32.71
N ALA A 195 26.91 11.38 33.41
CA ALA A 195 28.15 12.15 33.30
C ALA A 195 28.75 12.06 31.89
N GLU A 196 28.91 10.85 31.38
CA GLU A 196 29.44 10.55 30.05
C GLU A 196 28.56 11.15 28.94
N ARG A 197 27.22 11.16 29.10
CA ARG A 197 26.30 11.86 28.18
C ARG A 197 26.37 13.39 28.30
N ARG A 198 26.66 13.94 29.49
CA ARG A 198 26.92 15.38 29.67
C ARG A 198 28.21 15.78 28.95
N GLU A 199 29.28 15.02 29.12
CA GLU A 199 30.58 15.24 28.47
C GLU A 199 30.47 15.12 26.95
N ARG A 200 29.80 14.08 26.42
CA ARG A 200 29.50 13.97 24.98
C ARG A 200 28.70 15.15 24.45
N ASN A 201 27.71 15.65 25.19
CA ASN A 201 26.96 16.84 24.79
C ASN A 201 27.82 18.12 24.84
N GLN A 202 28.73 18.25 25.79
CA GLN A 202 29.66 19.39 25.88
C GLN A 202 30.74 19.35 24.80
N SER A 203 31.32 18.19 24.49
CA SER A 203 32.30 18.02 23.41
C SER A 203 31.68 18.25 22.04
N MET A 204 30.45 17.76 21.80
CA MET A 204 29.67 18.06 20.59
C MET A 204 29.35 19.55 20.44
N ARG A 205 29.07 20.27 21.55
CA ARG A 205 28.95 21.74 21.55
C ARG A 205 30.28 22.39 21.17
N ARG A 206 31.39 21.97 21.80
CA ARG A 206 32.73 22.53 21.57
C ARG A 206 33.21 22.31 20.13
N ASN A 207 32.97 21.14 19.54
CA ASN A 207 33.28 20.86 18.13
C ASN A 207 32.44 21.70 17.16
N ARG A 208 31.17 22.00 17.48
CA ARG A 208 30.38 22.96 16.68
C ARG A 208 30.99 24.37 16.76
N THR A 209 31.41 24.82 17.93
CA THR A 209 32.10 26.12 18.08
C THR A 209 33.40 26.16 17.27
N TYR A 210 34.25 25.12 17.35
CA TYR A 210 35.49 25.07 16.57
C TYR A 210 35.24 25.07 15.05
N ARG A 211 34.30 24.26 14.54
CA ARG A 211 33.98 24.25 13.10
C ARG A 211 33.37 25.57 12.62
N ASN A 212 32.60 26.26 13.47
CA ASN A 212 32.11 27.60 13.16
C ASN A 212 33.24 28.64 13.13
N MET A 213 34.21 28.55 14.05
CA MET A 213 35.39 29.44 14.12
C MET A 213 36.32 29.21 12.92
N GLU A 214 36.58 27.94 12.57
CA GLU A 214 37.29 27.51 11.37
C GLU A 214 36.60 28.04 10.10
N THR A 215 35.27 27.91 10.02
CA THR A 215 34.49 28.48 8.91
C THR A 215 34.65 30.00 8.84
N PHE A 216 34.61 30.70 9.98
CA PHE A 216 34.76 32.16 10.02
C PHE A 216 36.17 32.62 9.63
N ASN A 217 37.23 31.95 10.09
CA ASN A 217 38.60 32.21 9.64
C ASN A 217 38.75 31.96 8.13
N ASN A 218 38.16 30.87 7.61
CA ASN A 218 38.13 30.57 6.17
C ASN A 218 37.28 31.57 5.34
N LEU A 219 36.51 32.46 5.98
CA LEU A 219 35.85 33.61 5.32
C LEU A 219 36.66 34.91 5.45
N LEU A 220 37.58 35.00 6.42
CA LEU A 220 38.46 36.14 6.64
C LEU A 220 39.79 36.05 5.87
N SER A 221 40.26 34.84 5.55
CA SER A 221 41.29 34.63 4.53
C SER A 221 40.84 35.21 3.19
N ASP A 222 41.75 35.81 2.42
CA ASP A 222 41.41 36.59 1.22
C ASP A 222 40.69 35.73 0.14
N ASP A 223 41.12 34.47 -0.03
CA ASP A 223 40.44 33.45 -0.84
C ASP A 223 38.97 33.20 -0.41
N GLY A 224 38.67 33.35 0.88
CA GLY A 224 37.33 33.26 1.45
C GLY A 224 36.40 34.33 0.91
N LEU A 225 36.88 35.57 0.81
CA LEU A 225 36.13 36.68 0.23
C LEU A 225 35.91 36.47 -1.28
N VAL A 226 36.92 35.95 -1.99
CA VAL A 226 36.79 35.56 -3.41
C VAL A 226 35.75 34.45 -3.61
N THR A 227 35.75 33.41 -2.78
CA THR A 227 34.77 32.32 -2.90
C THR A 227 33.35 32.73 -2.50
N LEU A 228 33.18 33.65 -1.53
CA LEU A 228 31.89 34.29 -1.26
C LEU A 228 31.39 35.12 -2.45
N ARG A 229 32.25 35.99 -3.00
CA ARG A 229 31.92 36.80 -4.19
C ARG A 229 31.51 35.90 -5.36
N ARG A 230 32.22 34.79 -5.59
CA ARG A 230 31.93 33.78 -6.62
C ARG A 230 30.61 33.02 -6.40
N LYS A 231 30.23 32.76 -5.14
CA LYS A 231 28.92 32.17 -4.78
C LYS A 231 27.75 33.16 -4.98
N GLN A 232 27.95 34.43 -4.63
CA GLN A 232 26.96 35.48 -4.91
C GLN A 232 26.76 35.66 -6.42
N PHE A 233 27.84 35.75 -7.20
CA PHE A 233 27.75 35.89 -8.67
C PHE A 233 26.98 34.75 -9.33
N LYS A 234 27.23 33.49 -8.95
CA LYS A 234 26.47 32.33 -9.46
C LYS A 234 24.98 32.38 -9.09
N THR A 235 24.61 32.99 -7.98
CA THR A 235 23.20 33.17 -7.59
C THR A 235 22.53 34.26 -8.43
N ILE A 236 23.25 35.35 -8.71
CA ILE A 236 22.79 36.47 -9.55
C ILE A 236 22.59 36.03 -11.01
N ASP A 237 23.55 35.30 -11.60
CA ASP A 237 23.41 34.77 -12.97
C ASP A 237 22.20 33.86 -13.12
N LYS A 238 21.98 32.95 -12.16
CA LYS A 238 20.84 32.02 -12.17
C LYS A 238 19.49 32.75 -12.15
N ASN A 239 19.42 33.89 -11.45
CA ASN A 239 18.22 34.74 -11.45
C ASN A 239 18.08 35.56 -12.75
N ARG A 240 19.18 36.00 -13.38
CA ARG A 240 19.14 36.65 -14.70
C ARG A 240 18.65 35.70 -15.79
N THR A 241 19.11 34.45 -15.83
CA THR A 241 18.64 33.46 -16.81
C THR A 241 17.16 33.12 -16.69
N LEU A 242 16.56 33.31 -15.50
CA LEU A 242 15.11 33.16 -15.29
C LEU A 242 14.29 34.38 -15.72
N SER A 243 14.91 35.55 -15.93
CA SER A 243 14.22 36.82 -16.18
C SER A 243 14.30 37.30 -17.63
N GLY A 244 15.12 36.68 -18.49
CA GLY A 244 15.41 37.17 -19.84
C GLY A 244 14.52 36.65 -20.98
N ASN A 245 13.56 35.75 -20.71
CA ASN A 245 12.97 34.88 -21.73
C ASN A 245 11.52 35.22 -22.14
N HIS A 246 11.16 36.51 -22.15
CA HIS A 246 9.85 37.00 -22.60
C HIS A 246 9.92 38.40 -23.25
N TYR A 247 9.58 38.46 -24.55
CA TYR A 247 8.66 39.41 -25.24
C TYR A 247 9.09 39.71 -26.70
N GLY A 248 8.17 39.48 -27.66
CA GLY A 248 8.26 39.90 -29.07
C GLY A 248 9.19 39.07 -29.98
N GLY A 249 8.83 38.64 -31.20
CA GLY A 249 7.51 38.58 -31.82
C GLY A 249 7.21 39.64 -32.90
N GLY A 250 7.48 39.34 -34.18
CA GLY A 250 6.89 40.07 -35.31
C GLY A 250 7.71 40.17 -36.61
N MET A 251 7.08 39.72 -37.71
CA MET A 251 7.25 40.15 -39.12
C MET A 251 8.56 39.90 -39.92
N ARG A 252 8.31 39.29 -41.10
CA ARG A 252 9.09 39.23 -42.36
C ARG A 252 9.00 40.58 -43.11
N PRO A 253 9.80 40.92 -44.16
CA PRO A 253 9.90 40.11 -45.40
C PRO A 253 11.22 40.19 -46.22
N ASP A 254 11.13 39.64 -47.45
CA ASP A 254 11.89 39.93 -48.69
C ASP A 254 13.38 39.57 -48.87
N THR A 255 13.58 38.35 -49.39
CA THR A 255 14.10 38.06 -50.75
C THR A 255 15.06 39.04 -51.44
N MET A 256 16.30 38.59 -51.71
CA MET A 256 17.00 38.67 -53.02
C MET A 256 18.23 37.69 -53.03
N PRO A 257 18.74 37.21 -54.18
CA PRO A 257 19.55 35.97 -54.25
C PRO A 257 20.99 36.12 -54.78
N ALA A 258 21.79 35.04 -54.68
CA ALA A 258 22.98 34.81 -55.51
C ALA A 258 23.31 33.31 -55.68
N ALA A 259 23.72 32.90 -56.90
CA ALA A 259 24.56 31.76 -57.35
C ALA A 259 24.66 30.45 -56.50
N SER A 260 24.68 29.23 -57.06
CA SER A 260 24.61 28.68 -58.44
C SER A 260 24.46 27.12 -58.33
N LEU A 261 24.63 26.19 -59.29
CA LEU A 261 25.17 26.14 -60.67
C LEU A 261 24.61 24.87 -61.39
N ASN A 262 24.92 24.69 -62.69
CA ASN A 262 24.68 23.50 -63.55
C ASN A 262 23.20 23.21 -63.94
N GLN A 263 22.89 22.66 -65.13
CA GLN A 263 23.75 22.31 -66.28
C GLN A 263 23.08 22.63 -67.64
N ARG A 264 23.80 22.41 -68.75
CA ARG A 264 23.48 22.90 -70.11
C ARG A 264 22.58 21.95 -70.95
N PRO A 265 21.94 22.45 -72.02
CA PRO A 265 20.91 21.73 -72.76
C PRO A 265 21.42 20.89 -73.94
N GLY A 266 20.53 20.01 -74.43
CA GLY A 266 20.52 19.36 -75.73
C GLY A 266 19.08 19.01 -76.07
#